data_AF-A0A101JYR2-F1
#
_entry.id   AF-A0A101JYR2-F1
#
_cell.length_a   1.000
_cell.length_b   1.000
_cell.length_c   1.000
_cell.angle_alpha   90.00
_cell.angle_beta   90.00
_cell.angle_gamma   90.00
#
_symmetry.space_group_name_H-M   'P 1'
#
loop_
_entity.id
_entity.type
_entity.pdbx_description
1 polymer ?
#
loop_
_entity_poly.entity_id
_entity_poly.type
_entity_poly.pdbx_seq_one_letter_code
_entity_poly.pdbx_strand_id
1 'polypeptide(L)' 'MPRYQLARDVQMIFQGLHTVRAKAGTPLRMVMCGTGPGYVIPVARVETDSATGRGTIWAHDTTFYHIWAPADAVEEVLS' A
#
# COMPACT_ATOMS: atom_id res chain seq x y z
N MET A 1 -11.18 6.72 16.67
CA MET A 1 -10.94 5.52 15.83
C MET A 1 -9.44 5.32 15.75
N PRO A 2 -8.93 4.10 15.97
CA PRO A 2 -7.51 3.81 15.86
C PRO A 2 -7.02 4.14 14.45
N ARG A 3 -5.91 4.87 14.36
CA ARG A 3 -5.24 5.19 13.09
C ARG A 3 -4.08 4.23 12.94
N TYR A 4 -3.89 3.70 11.73
CA TYR A 4 -2.79 2.79 11.45
C TYR A 4 -1.86 3.41 10.42
N GLN A 5 -0.57 3.17 10.58
CA GLN A 5 0.45 3.63 9.64
C GLN A 5 1.53 2.58 9.44
N LEU A 6 2.38 2.79 8.44
CA LEU A 6 3.59 1.99 8.29
C LEU A 6 4.61 2.34 9.38
N ALA A 7 5.10 1.33 10.11
CA ALA A 7 6.15 1.49 11.11
C ALA A 7 7.56 1.71 10.50
N ARG A 8 7.73 1.34 9.22
CA ARG A 8 9.00 1.43 8.49
C ARG A 8 8.77 1.64 6.99
N ASP A 9 9.83 2.03 6.30
CA ASP A 9 9.85 2.00 4.84
C ASP A 9 9.64 0.56 4.35
N VAL A 10 8.86 0.41 3.29
CA VAL A 10 8.57 -0.88 2.66
C VAL A 10 8.76 -0.78 1.15
N GLN A 11 9.25 -1.86 0.56
CA GLN A 11 9.30 -2.08 -0.88
C GLN A 11 8.62 -3.41 -1.18
N MET A 12 7.75 -3.44 -2.18
CA MET A 12 6.99 -4.63 -2.54
C MET A 12 6.71 -4.68 -4.04
N ILE A 13 6.27 -5.84 -4.52
CA ILE A 13 5.87 -6.03 -5.91
C ILE A 13 4.34 -5.96 -6.00
N PHE A 14 3.83 -4.95 -6.71
CA PHE A 14 2.42 -4.80 -7.00
C PHE A 14 2.07 -5.51 -8.31
N GLN A 15 1.04 -6.36 -8.27
CA GLN A 15 0.56 -7.20 -9.38
C GLN A 15 1.64 -8.05 -10.08
N GLY A 16 2.75 -8.36 -9.40
CA GLY A 16 3.88 -9.09 -10.01
C GLY A 16 4.69 -8.27 -11.04
N LEU A 17 4.40 -6.98 -11.20
CA LEU A 17 4.94 -6.16 -12.29
C LEU A 17 5.64 -4.89 -11.80
N HIS A 18 5.18 -4.27 -10.72
CA HIS A 18 5.66 -2.96 -10.29
C HIS A 18 6.36 -3.04 -8.95
N THR A 19 7.63 -2.67 -8.90
CA THR A 19 8.28 -2.35 -7.64
C THR A 19 7.69 -1.04 -7.11
N VAL A 20 7.00 -1.11 -5.97
CA VAL A 20 6.41 0.04 -5.30
C VAL A 20 7.05 0.25 -3.94
N ARG A 21 7.17 1.51 -3.53
CA ARG A 21 7.78 1.91 -2.26
C ARG A 21 6.82 2.79 -1.48
N ALA A 22 6.78 2.63 -0.17
CA ALA A 22 6.04 3.50 0.73
C ALA A 22 6.88 3.79 1.97
N LYS A 23 6.77 5.02 2.47
CA LYS A 23 7.57 5.50 3.61
C LYS A 23 6.96 5.14 4.95
N ALA A 24 7.80 5.04 5.97
CA ALA A 24 7.35 5.03 7.36
C ALA A 24 6.41 6.22 7.62
N GLY A 25 5.40 6.02 8.46
CA GLY A 25 4.34 6.99 8.74
C GLY A 25 3.25 7.07 7.66
N THR A 26 3.35 6.32 6.55
CA THR A 26 2.28 6.30 5.53
C THR A 26 0.98 5.79 6.16
N PRO A 27 -0.10 6.59 6.17
CA PRO A 27 -1.33 6.15 6.81
C PRO A 27 -2.03 5.07 5.97
N LEU A 28 -2.48 4.03 6.65
CA LEU A 28 -3.10 2.84 6.09
C LEU A 28 -4.62 2.93 6.15
N ARG A 29 -5.29 2.11 5.32
CA ARG A 29 -6.73 1.89 5.40
C ARG A 29 -7.00 0.46 5.84
N MET A 30 -7.90 0.30 6.81
CA MET A 30 -8.40 -1.02 7.16
C MET A 30 -9.41 -1.45 6.08
N VAL A 31 -9.26 -2.66 5.55
CA VAL A 31 -10.18 -3.27 4.60
C VAL A 31 -10.64 -4.59 5.20
N MET A 32 -11.95 -4.68 5.46
CA MET A 32 -12.59 -5.81 6.14
C MET A 32 -12.81 -7.03 5.23
N CYS A 33 -12.50 -6.92 3.94
CA CYS A 33 -12.75 -7.94 2.92
C CYS A 33 -11.51 -8.15 2.03
N GLY A 34 -11.34 -9.38 1.53
CA GLY A 34 -10.20 -9.78 0.69
C GLY A 34 -9.21 -10.71 1.40
N THR A 35 -8.15 -11.09 0.69
CA THR A 35 -7.07 -11.97 1.17
C THR A 35 -5.85 -11.13 1.53
N GLY A 36 -5.67 -10.82 2.82
CA GLY A 36 -4.53 -10.08 3.34
C GLY A 36 -4.65 -9.76 4.83
N PRO A 37 -3.64 -9.10 5.43
CA PRO A 37 -3.59 -8.81 6.87
C PRO A 37 -4.56 -7.73 7.36
N GLY A 38 -5.54 -7.33 6.53
CA GLY A 38 -6.59 -6.37 6.90
C GLY A 38 -6.23 -4.89 6.72
N TYR A 39 -4.97 -4.57 6.36
CA TYR A 39 -4.50 -3.20 6.15
C TYR A 39 -3.91 -3.01 4.76
N VAL A 40 -4.29 -1.91 4.11
CA VAL A 40 -3.84 -1.58 2.76
C VAL A 40 -3.17 -0.21 2.72
N ILE A 41 -2.09 -0.13 1.95
CA ILE A 41 -1.42 1.12 1.57
C ILE A 41 -2.22 1.71 0.40
N PRO A 42 -2.72 2.96 0.51
CA PRO A 42 -3.35 3.62 -0.62
C PRO A 42 -2.37 3.73 -1.78
N VAL A 43 -2.79 3.34 -2.99
CA VAL A 43 -1.92 3.35 -4.18
C VAL A 43 -1.42 4.77 -4.50
N ALA A 44 -2.20 5.81 -4.21
CA ALA A 44 -1.76 7.20 -4.35
C ALA A 44 -0.61 7.61 -3.40
N ARG A 45 -0.25 6.75 -2.44
CA ARG A 45 0.82 6.98 -1.45
C ARG A 45 2.04 6.09 -1.68
N VAL A 46 2.09 5.38 -2.81
CA VAL A 46 3.28 4.62 -3.19
C VAL A 46 4.03 5.31 -4.31
N GLU A 47 5.35 5.24 -4.24
CA GLU A 47 6.26 5.62 -5.30
C GLU A 47 6.55 4.39 -6.18
N THR A 48 6.70 4.58 -7.48
CA THR A 48 7.05 3.52 -8.43
C THR A 48 8.02 4.04 -9.47
N ASP A 49 8.99 3.22 -9.85
CA ASP A 49 9.93 3.53 -10.94
C ASP A 49 9.37 3.12 -12.32
N SER A 50 8.15 2.59 -12.37
CA SER A 50 7.55 2.08 -13.61
C SER A 50 7.20 3.25 -14.55
N ALA A 51 7.79 3.28 -15.74
CA ALA A 51 7.58 4.31 -16.76
C ALA A 51 6.15 4.28 -17.32
N THR A 52 5.50 5.45 -17.49
CA THR A 52 4.12 5.62 -18.01
C THR A 52 3.85 4.79 -19.28
N GLY A 53 2.89 3.85 -19.23
CA GLY A 53 2.59 2.95 -20.34
C GLY A 53 2.03 1.58 -19.93
N ARG A 54 2.12 0.59 -20.83
CA ARG A 54 1.68 -0.79 -20.54
C ARG A 54 2.58 -1.37 -19.44
N GLY A 55 2.03 -1.71 -18.28
CA GLY A 55 2.83 -1.99 -17.09
C GLY A 55 3.17 -0.73 -16.28
N THR A 56 2.20 0.16 -16.11
CA THR A 56 2.18 1.11 -14.99
C THR A 56 0.99 0.88 -14.11
N ILE A 57 1.03 1.49 -12.92
CA ILE A 57 -0.15 1.68 -12.11
C ILE A 57 -1.04 2.71 -12.83
N TRP A 58 -2.04 2.27 -13.59
CA TRP A 58 -2.99 3.18 -14.21
C TRP A 58 -3.97 3.69 -13.14
N ALA A 59 -4.62 4.84 -13.39
CA ALA A 59 -5.66 5.36 -12.50
C ALA A 59 -6.77 4.31 -12.22
N HIS A 60 -7.06 3.47 -13.21
CA HIS A 60 -7.92 2.29 -13.09
C HIS A 60 -7.48 1.36 -11.94
N ASP A 61 -6.17 1.05 -11.84
CA ASP A 61 -5.66 0.11 -10.83
C ASP A 61 -5.78 0.67 -9.42
N THR A 62 -5.68 1.99 -9.29
CA THR A 62 -5.86 2.69 -8.00
C THR A 62 -7.29 2.58 -7.45
N THR A 63 -8.27 2.24 -8.29
CA THR A 63 -9.68 2.12 -7.93
C THR A 63 -10.06 0.69 -7.49
N PHE A 64 -9.49 -0.33 -8.14
CA PHE A 64 -9.93 -1.72 -7.98
C PHE A 64 -8.96 -2.61 -7.20
N TYR A 65 -7.69 -2.19 -7.05
CA TYR A 65 -6.68 -3.01 -6.39
C TYR A 65 -6.21 -2.41 -5.08
N HIS A 66 -5.78 -3.30 -4.21
CA HIS A 66 -5.21 -2.97 -2.92
C HIS A 66 -3.75 -3.40 -2.87
N ILE A 67 -2.92 -2.54 -2.28
CA ILE A 67 -1.55 -2.88 -1.91
C ILE A 67 -1.60 -3.27 -0.44
N TRP A 68 -1.52 -4.57 -0.14
CA TRP A 68 -1.56 -5.06 1.23
C TRP A 68 -0.29 -4.65 1.97
N ALA A 69 -0.45 -4.00 3.12
CA ALA A 69 0.68 -3.69 3.98
C ALA A 69 1.22 -5.00 4.61
N PRO A 70 2.55 -5.20 4.69
CA PRO A 70 3.11 -6.30 5.46
C PRO A 70 2.67 -6.21 6.92
N ALA A 71 2.19 -7.31 7.51
CA ALA A 71 1.63 -7.30 8.86
C ALA A 71 2.65 -6.84 9.92
N ASP A 72 3.93 -7.18 9.72
CA ASP A 72 5.05 -6.78 10.57
C ASP A 72 5.45 -5.30 10.43
N ALA A 73 4.91 -4.61 9.42
CA ALA A 73 5.18 -3.20 9.16
C ALA A 73 4.00 -2.29 9.52
N VAL A 74 2.96 -2.80 10.18
CA VAL A 74 1.80 -2.02 10.63
C VAL A 74 1.93 -1.66 12.11
N GLU A 75 1.71 -0.40 12.44
CA GLU A 75 1.58 0.06 13.83
C GLU A 75 0.27 0.84 14.05
N GLU A 76 -0.25 0.75 15.27
CA GLU A 76 -1.38 1.54 15.74
C GLU A 76 -0.87 2.83 16.37
N VAL A 77 -1.38 3.97 15.89
CA VAL A 77 -1.07 5.29 16.44
C VAL A 77 -2.15 5.64 17.46
N LEU A 78 -1.77 5.58 18.73
CA LEU A 78 -2.59 6.08 19.83
C LEU A 78 -2.56 7.61 19.80
N SER A 79 -3.73 8.23 19.63
CA SER A 79 -3.92 9.68 19.65
C SER A 79 -4.03 10.23 21.06
#